data_AF-A0A1Q6GCX9-F1
#
_entry.id   AF-A0A1Q6GCX9-F1
#
_cell.length_a   1.000
_cell.length_b   1.000
_cell.length_c   1.000
_cell.angle_alpha   90.00
_cell.angle_beta   90.00
_cell.angle_gamma   90.00
#
_symmetry.space_group_name_H-M   'P 1'
#
loop_
_entity.id
_entity.type
_entity.pdbx_description
1 polymer ?
#
loop_
_entity_poly.entity_id
_entity_poly.type
_entity_poly.pdbx_seq_one_letter_code
_entity_poly.pdbx_strand_id
1 'polypeptide(L)'
;MNTVIRTTLIILLLAAFPAGIKAQEDLHSASVFQKYGKQKGVTMVELSRDMLDSYRIDLYKSLVFKDVTEALPYILDCLEKDQKEGTMKKIQEIIEDGKLLTAYYQLTQVKKGKEKLNRFLLFKIGKKNSATLIYIEGNLNSDELVALLFQRRN
;
A
#
# COMPACT_ATOMS: atom_id res chain seq x y z
N MET A 1 5.61 -23.64 45.31
CA MET A 1 5.40 -24.21 43.96
C MET A 1 4.28 -23.51 43.16
N ASN A 2 3.90 -22.27 43.50
CA ASN A 2 2.80 -21.53 42.81
C ASN A 2 3.27 -20.25 42.10
N THR A 3 4.53 -19.83 42.28
CA THR A 3 5.04 -18.60 41.64
C THR A 3 5.51 -18.85 40.22
N VAL A 4 6.09 -20.02 39.94
CA VAL A 4 6.57 -20.42 38.61
C VAL A 4 5.40 -20.63 37.63
N ILE A 5 4.30 -21.24 38.09
CA ILE A 5 3.10 -21.46 37.26
C ILE A 5 2.44 -20.13 36.86
N ARG A 6 2.51 -19.12 37.74
CA ARG A 6 1.87 -17.81 37.54
C ARG A 6 2.65 -16.91 36.57
N THR A 7 3.99 -17.01 36.54
CA THR A 7 4.81 -16.29 35.56
C THR A 7 4.78 -16.94 34.18
N THR A 8 4.70 -18.27 34.08
CA THR A 8 4.63 -18.95 32.77
C THR A 8 3.32 -18.67 32.04
N LEU A 9 2.19 -18.52 32.76
CA LEU A 9 0.90 -18.20 32.13
C LEU A 9 0.83 -16.78 31.53
N ILE A 10 1.55 -15.81 32.12
CA ILE A 10 1.56 -14.42 31.63
C ILE A 10 2.40 -14.29 30.35
N ILE A 11 3.48 -15.07 30.24
CA ILE A 11 4.30 -15.13 29.00
C ILE A 11 3.51 -15.82 27.88
N LEU A 12 2.70 -16.83 28.19
CA LEU A 12 1.83 -17.49 27.20
C LEU A 12 0.67 -16.59 26.72
N LEU A 13 0.18 -15.67 27.56
CA LEU A 13 -0.88 -14.73 27.20
C LEU A 13 -0.40 -13.57 26.31
N LEU A 14 0.90 -13.22 26.31
CA LEU A 14 1.46 -12.25 25.37
C LEU A 14 1.67 -12.82 23.95
N ALA A 15 1.51 -14.13 23.76
CA ALA A 15 1.54 -14.75 22.43
C ALA A 15 0.16 -14.80 21.75
N ALA A 16 -0.90 -14.30 22.41
CA ALA A 16 -2.26 -14.27 21.87
C ALA A 16 -2.60 -12.89 21.28
N PHE A 17 -2.25 -12.75 20.00
CA PHE A 17 -2.73 -11.76 19.01
C PHE A 17 -2.15 -10.32 19.08
N PRO A 18 -1.80 -9.77 17.91
CA PRO A 18 -2.82 -9.32 16.97
C PRO A 18 -2.97 -10.24 15.75
N ALA A 19 -4.16 -10.84 15.62
CA ALA A 19 -4.67 -11.26 14.32
C ALA A 19 -5.12 -9.99 13.62
N GLY A 20 -4.17 -9.32 12.99
CA GLY A 20 -4.38 -8.06 12.33
C GLY A 20 -3.02 -7.51 11.97
N ILE A 21 -2.51 -7.97 10.81
CA ILE A 21 -1.46 -7.42 9.94
C ILE A 21 -0.92 -8.65 9.19
N LYS A 22 -1.65 -9.15 8.19
CA LYS A 22 -1.14 -10.19 7.26
C LYS A 22 -1.57 -9.97 5.81
N ALA A 23 -2.07 -8.78 5.48
CA ALA A 23 -2.53 -8.48 4.12
C ALA A 23 -1.43 -7.87 3.21
N GLN A 24 -0.29 -7.47 3.78
CA GLN A 24 0.69 -6.62 3.10
C GLN A 24 2.16 -7.06 3.27
N GLU A 25 2.45 -8.20 3.91
CA GLU A 25 3.84 -8.61 4.19
C GLU A 25 4.63 -9.09 2.96
N ASP A 26 3.96 -9.33 1.82
CA ASP A 26 4.59 -9.87 0.60
C ASP A 26 5.09 -8.80 -0.38
N LEU A 27 5.07 -7.51 -0.01
CA LEU A 27 5.43 -6.40 -0.89
C LEU A 27 6.39 -5.44 -0.20
N HIS A 28 7.54 -5.18 -0.82
CA HIS A 28 8.48 -4.15 -0.40
C HIS A 28 7.82 -2.77 -0.41
N SER A 29 6.96 -2.48 -1.41
CA SER A 29 6.22 -1.22 -1.47
C SER A 29 5.27 -0.99 -0.29
N ALA A 30 4.80 -2.05 0.38
CA ALA A 30 3.98 -1.90 1.58
C ALA A 30 4.77 -1.32 2.76
N SER A 31 6.08 -1.61 2.84
CA SER A 31 6.96 -1.08 3.90
C SER A 31 7.12 0.44 3.82
N VAL A 32 6.92 1.05 2.65
CA VAL A 32 6.94 2.50 2.47
C VAL A 32 5.85 3.18 3.32
N PHE A 33 4.64 2.61 3.33
CA PHE A 33 3.52 3.13 4.13
C PHE A 33 3.80 3.08 5.62
N GLN A 34 4.47 2.01 6.08
CA GLN A 34 4.86 1.86 7.48
C GLN A 34 5.96 2.84 7.88
N LYS A 35 6.99 2.97 7.03
CA LYS A 35 8.16 3.81 7.29
C LYS A 35 7.82 5.30 7.27
N TYR A 36 7.04 5.75 6.30
CA TYR A 36 6.79 7.19 6.08
C TYR A 36 5.42 7.68 6.56
N GLY A 37 4.50 6.78 6.93
CA GLY A 37 3.11 7.16 7.26
C GLY A 37 2.94 8.11 8.44
N LYS A 38 3.96 8.27 9.29
CA LYS A 38 3.98 9.22 10.41
C LYS A 38 5.10 10.26 10.30
N GLN A 39 5.82 10.30 9.18
CA GLN A 39 6.95 11.20 9.01
C GLN A 39 6.47 12.65 8.79
N LYS A 40 7.19 13.61 9.39
CA LYS A 40 6.92 15.04 9.16
C LYS A 40 7.02 15.37 7.67
N GLY A 41 6.04 16.11 7.17
CA GLY A 41 5.97 16.47 5.74
C GLY A 41 5.34 15.41 4.85
N VAL A 42 4.80 14.34 5.44
CA VAL A 42 4.03 13.30 4.76
C VAL A 42 2.61 13.30 5.30
N THR A 43 1.62 13.22 4.40
CA THR A 43 0.22 13.01 4.75
C THR A 43 -0.14 11.58 4.44
N MET A 44 -0.58 10.82 5.44
CA MET A 44 -1.10 9.47 5.29
C MET A 44 -2.62 9.47 5.40
N VAL A 45 -3.29 8.79 4.47
CA VAL A 45 -4.72 8.50 4.55
C VAL A 45 -4.89 6.99 4.46
N GLU A 46 -5.70 6.42 5.35
CA GLU A 46 -6.11 5.03 5.31
C GLU A 46 -7.64 4.98 5.46
N LEU A 47 -8.32 4.33 4.51
CA LEU A 47 -9.77 4.16 4.51
C LEU A 47 -10.09 2.67 4.39
N SER A 48 -11.04 2.22 5.20
CA SER A 48 -11.56 0.85 5.19
C SER A 48 -12.77 0.70 4.28
N ARG A 49 -13.14 -0.56 4.04
CA ARG A 49 -14.33 -1.00 3.29
C ARG A 49 -15.59 -0.19 3.64
N ASP A 50 -15.91 -0.03 4.93
CA ASP A 50 -17.13 0.66 5.38
C ASP A 50 -17.27 2.10 4.83
N MET A 51 -16.15 2.75 4.54
CA MET A 51 -16.12 4.11 3.96
C MET A 51 -16.17 4.12 2.42
N LEU A 52 -15.90 2.99 1.77
CA LEU A 52 -15.67 2.87 0.33
C LEU A 52 -16.48 1.75 -0.35
N ASP A 53 -17.53 1.24 0.31
CA ASP A 53 -18.37 0.14 -0.20
C ASP A 53 -18.96 0.44 -1.58
N SER A 54 -19.39 1.69 -1.83
CA SER A 54 -19.92 2.12 -3.13
C SER A 54 -18.90 2.02 -4.28
N TYR A 55 -17.61 1.96 -3.95
CA TYR A 55 -16.51 1.87 -4.92
C TYR A 55 -15.91 0.47 -5.01
N ARG A 56 -16.45 -0.51 -4.27
CA ARG A 56 -15.94 -1.90 -4.22
C ARG A 56 -14.47 -1.97 -3.79
N ILE A 57 -14.05 -1.02 -2.95
CA ILE A 57 -12.71 -0.93 -2.38
C ILE A 57 -12.76 -1.40 -0.92
N ASP A 58 -11.87 -2.32 -0.58
CA ASP A 58 -11.73 -2.88 0.76
C ASP A 58 -10.76 -2.09 1.64
N LEU A 59 -9.72 -1.58 1.01
CA LEU A 59 -8.65 -0.87 1.67
C LEU A 59 -8.03 0.12 0.69
N TYR A 60 -7.98 1.37 1.11
CA TYR A 60 -7.26 2.43 0.43
C TYR A 60 -6.21 2.99 1.37
N LYS A 61 -4.97 3.12 0.89
CA LYS A 61 -3.89 3.82 1.58
C LYS A 61 -3.25 4.82 0.63
N SER A 62 -2.90 6.00 1.12
CA SER A 62 -2.11 6.94 0.35
C SER A 62 -1.10 7.69 1.20
N LEU A 63 0.10 7.86 0.68
CA LEU A 63 1.08 8.82 1.15
C LEU A 63 1.18 9.98 0.17
N VAL A 64 1.11 11.21 0.68
CA VAL A 64 1.44 12.42 -0.06
C VAL A 64 2.64 13.08 0.60
N PHE A 65 3.76 13.09 -0.11
CA PHE A 65 4.99 13.74 0.31
C PHE A 65 4.97 15.20 -0.15
N LYS A 66 5.22 16.13 0.78
CA LYS A 66 5.43 17.54 0.43
C LYS A 66 6.72 17.72 -0.36
N ASP A 67 7.77 16.98 0.02
CA ASP A 67 9.04 16.85 -0.69
C ASP A 67 9.51 15.39 -0.52
N VAL A 68 9.71 14.71 -1.64
CA VAL A 68 10.06 13.28 -1.69
C VAL A 68 11.56 13.03 -1.75
N THR A 69 12.40 14.07 -1.89
CA THR A 69 13.83 13.95 -2.25
C THR A 69 14.57 12.87 -1.43
N GLU A 70 14.40 12.86 -0.11
CA GLU A 70 15.03 11.90 0.80
C GLU A 70 14.40 10.49 0.76
N ALA A 71 13.10 10.40 0.48
CA ALA A 71 12.36 9.14 0.47
C ALA A 71 12.44 8.44 -0.89
N LEU A 72 12.67 9.20 -1.97
CA LEU A 72 12.54 8.73 -3.35
C LEU A 72 13.42 7.52 -3.67
N PRO A 73 14.72 7.48 -3.31
CA PRO A 73 15.55 6.32 -3.62
C PRO A 73 14.99 5.03 -3.00
N TYR A 74 14.49 5.12 -1.76
CA TYR A 74 13.90 3.96 -1.08
C TYR A 74 12.58 3.52 -1.71
N ILE A 75 11.73 4.48 -2.10
CA ILE A 75 10.47 4.18 -2.80
C ILE A 75 10.76 3.44 -4.11
N LEU A 76 11.68 3.97 -4.93
CA LEU A 76 12.04 3.36 -6.21
C LEU A 76 12.65 1.96 -6.05
N ASP A 77 13.53 1.77 -5.06
CA ASP A 77 14.10 0.45 -4.74
C ASP A 77 13.01 -0.57 -4.36
N CYS A 78 12.03 -0.16 -3.55
CA CYS A 78 10.90 -1.03 -3.20
C CYS A 78 10.05 -1.41 -4.42
N LEU A 79 9.78 -0.45 -5.33
CA LEU A 79 9.06 -0.72 -6.58
C LEU A 79 9.83 -1.68 -7.48
N GLU A 80 11.15 -1.49 -7.62
CA GLU A 80 12.00 -2.34 -8.46
C GLU A 80 12.07 -3.77 -7.91
N LYS A 81 12.16 -3.94 -6.59
CA LYS A 81 12.15 -5.27 -5.95
C LYS A 81 10.84 -6.00 -6.18
N ASP A 82 9.71 -5.35 -5.92
CA ASP A 82 8.40 -5.93 -6.18
C ASP A 82 8.23 -6.32 -7.68
N GLN A 83 8.81 -5.54 -8.60
CA GLN A 83 8.83 -5.87 -10.04
C GLN A 83 9.68 -7.11 -10.34
N LYS A 84 10.89 -7.18 -9.80
CA LYS A 84 11.82 -8.31 -10.01
C LYS A 84 11.32 -9.62 -9.42
N GLU A 85 10.62 -9.56 -8.29
CA GLU A 85 10.03 -10.72 -7.62
C GLU A 85 8.74 -11.21 -8.33
N GLY A 86 8.31 -10.53 -9.39
CA GLY A 86 7.12 -10.91 -10.16
C GLY A 86 5.81 -10.71 -9.38
N THR A 87 5.83 -9.92 -8.31
CA THR A 87 4.64 -9.63 -7.48
C THR A 87 3.78 -8.52 -8.09
N MET A 88 4.24 -7.91 -9.18
CA MET A 88 3.51 -6.88 -9.92
C MET A 88 3.56 -7.03 -11.44
N LYS A 89 2.49 -6.57 -12.09
CA LYS A 89 2.36 -6.39 -13.54
C LYS A 89 2.32 -4.91 -13.86
N LYS A 90 3.20 -4.47 -14.76
CA LYS A 90 3.18 -3.12 -15.36
C LYS A 90 1.93 -2.92 -16.20
N ILE A 91 1.10 -1.95 -15.81
CA ILE A 91 0.01 -1.45 -16.65
C ILE A 91 0.49 -0.21 -17.40
N GLN A 92 1.08 0.75 -16.68
CA GLN A 92 1.60 1.97 -17.27
C GLN A 92 2.80 2.50 -16.49
N GLU A 93 3.79 3.02 -17.19
CA GLU A 93 4.83 3.87 -16.62
C GLU A 93 5.05 5.06 -17.53
N ILE A 94 5.30 6.22 -16.94
CA ILE A 94 5.77 7.42 -17.65
C ILE A 94 7.18 7.67 -17.16
N ILE A 95 8.14 7.60 -18.08
CA ILE A 95 9.56 7.84 -17.83
C ILE A 95 9.94 9.07 -18.64
N GLU A 96 10.56 10.05 -17.97
CA GLU A 96 11.05 11.28 -18.59
C GLU A 96 12.47 11.53 -18.06
N ASP A 97 13.40 11.87 -18.96
CA ASP A 97 14.83 12.04 -18.63
C ASP A 97 15.43 10.87 -17.83
N GLY A 98 15.00 9.64 -18.16
CA GLY A 98 15.43 8.42 -17.47
C GLY A 98 14.87 8.24 -16.06
N LYS A 99 13.95 9.10 -15.61
CA LYS A 99 13.33 9.06 -14.29
C LYS A 99 11.88 8.61 -14.37
N LEU A 100 11.48 7.70 -13.48
CA LEU A 100 10.09 7.28 -13.33
C LEU A 100 9.26 8.42 -12.73
N LEU A 101 8.35 9.00 -13.51
CA LEU A 101 7.46 10.07 -13.07
C LEU A 101 6.10 9.54 -12.61
N THR A 102 5.58 8.52 -13.26
CA THR A 102 4.28 7.93 -12.90
C THR A 102 4.35 6.44 -13.15
N ALA A 103 3.76 5.67 -12.25
CA ALA A 103 3.61 4.24 -12.40
C ALA A 103 2.22 3.78 -11.97
N TYR A 104 1.67 2.84 -12.70
CA TYR A 104 0.45 2.12 -12.36
C TYR A 104 0.72 0.62 -12.52
N TYR A 105 0.66 -0.06 -11.39
CA TYR A 105 0.92 -1.48 -11.27
C TYR A 105 -0.30 -2.21 -10.73
N GLN A 106 -0.57 -3.38 -11.32
CA GLN A 106 -1.45 -4.38 -10.71
C GLN A 106 -0.60 -5.38 -9.97
N LEU A 107 -0.85 -5.53 -8.68
CA LEU A 107 -0.14 -6.46 -7.81
C LEU A 107 -0.84 -7.83 -7.85
N THR A 108 -0.14 -8.89 -7.46
CA THR A 108 -0.72 -10.23 -7.33
C THR A 108 -1.99 -10.19 -6.47
N GLN A 109 -3.06 -10.87 -6.89
CA GLN A 109 -4.31 -10.88 -6.11
C GLN A 109 -4.12 -11.56 -4.76
N VAL A 110 -4.88 -11.12 -3.76
CA VAL A 110 -4.92 -11.75 -2.42
C VAL A 110 -6.26 -12.42 -2.19
N LYS A 111 -6.25 -13.55 -1.46
CA LYS A 111 -7.48 -14.18 -0.99
C LYS A 111 -7.84 -13.63 0.38
N LYS A 112 -9.04 -13.08 0.51
CA LYS A 112 -9.61 -12.62 1.77
C LYS A 112 -10.90 -13.37 2.02
N GLY A 113 -10.83 -14.39 2.88
CA GLY A 113 -11.92 -15.36 3.03
C GLY A 113 -12.19 -16.10 1.72
N LYS A 114 -13.41 -15.95 1.18
CA LYS A 114 -13.82 -16.56 -0.11
C LYS A 114 -13.57 -15.66 -1.32
N GLU A 115 -13.22 -14.39 -1.11
CA GLU A 115 -13.02 -13.42 -2.18
C GLU A 115 -11.56 -13.39 -2.65
N LYS A 116 -11.36 -13.13 -3.94
CA LYS A 116 -10.06 -12.81 -4.52
C LYS A 116 -10.06 -11.32 -4.84
N LEU A 117 -9.28 -10.55 -4.08
CA LEU A 117 -9.21 -9.11 -4.23
C LEU A 117 -8.08 -8.73 -5.19
N ASN A 118 -8.39 -7.78 -6.07
CA ASN A 118 -7.39 -7.08 -6.86
C ASN A 118 -6.62 -6.12 -5.96
N ARG A 119 -5.34 -5.96 -6.27
CA ARG A 119 -4.45 -5.02 -5.61
C ARG A 119 -3.80 -4.12 -6.65
N PHE A 120 -3.74 -2.84 -6.38
CA PHE A 120 -3.17 -1.84 -7.27
C PHE A 120 -2.24 -0.92 -6.51
N LEU A 121 -1.18 -0.49 -7.18
CA LEU A 121 -0.22 0.48 -6.68
C LEU A 121 -0.06 1.59 -7.71
N LEU A 122 -0.21 2.83 -7.26
CA LEU A 122 -0.01 4.01 -8.10
C LEU A 122 1.06 4.89 -7.47
N PHE A 123 2.01 5.30 -8.29
CA PHE A 123 3.07 6.22 -7.91
C PHE A 123 3.06 7.41 -8.86
N LYS A 124 3.25 8.61 -8.34
CA LYS A 124 3.37 9.82 -9.14
C LYS A 124 4.28 10.84 -8.46
N ILE A 125 5.25 11.35 -9.22
CA ILE A 125 5.97 12.58 -8.91
C ILE A 125 5.09 13.78 -9.33
N GLY A 126 4.89 14.68 -8.39
CA GLY A 126 4.17 15.93 -8.58
C GLY A 126 5.11 17.13 -8.76
N LYS A 127 4.53 18.33 -8.71
CA LYS A 127 5.30 19.58 -8.79
C LYS A 127 6.10 19.80 -7.50
N LYS A 128 7.18 20.59 -7.58
CA LYS A 128 8.00 20.99 -6.41
C LYS A 128 8.50 19.79 -5.59
N ASN A 129 8.93 18.71 -6.26
CA ASN A 129 9.37 17.45 -5.64
C ASN A 129 8.32 16.79 -4.73
N SER A 130 7.04 17.13 -4.85
CA SER A 130 6.00 16.34 -4.19
C SER A 130 5.90 14.95 -4.81
N ALA A 131 5.40 13.98 -4.06
CA ALA A 131 5.08 12.67 -4.60
C ALA A 131 3.83 12.10 -3.95
N THR A 132 3.18 11.19 -4.66
CA THR A 132 2.02 10.46 -4.18
C THR A 132 2.22 8.98 -4.43
N LEU A 133 2.00 8.17 -3.40
CA LEU A 133 1.97 6.71 -3.49
C LEU A 133 0.62 6.24 -2.96
N ILE A 134 -0.12 5.47 -3.75
CA ILE A 134 -1.46 4.97 -3.42
C ILE A 134 -1.45 3.45 -3.53
N TYR A 135 -2.02 2.79 -2.54
CA TYR A 135 -2.32 1.37 -2.55
C TYR A 135 -3.83 1.18 -2.45
N ILE A 136 -4.38 0.33 -3.29
CA ILE A 136 -5.81 0.00 -3.32
C ILE A 136 -5.95 -1.51 -3.34
N GLU A 137 -6.84 -2.03 -2.51
CA GLU A 137 -7.27 -3.42 -2.52
C GLU A 137 -8.79 -3.46 -2.59
N GLY A 138 -9.36 -4.33 -3.42
CA GLY A 138 -10.81 -4.46 -3.53
C GLY A 138 -11.26 -5.38 -4.65
N ASN A 139 -12.57 -5.49 -4.82
CA ASN A 139 -13.20 -6.26 -5.89
C ASN A 139 -13.31 -5.49 -7.21
N LEU A 140 -12.85 -4.23 -7.24
CA LEU A 140 -12.77 -3.44 -8.46
C LEU A 140 -11.72 -3.99 -9.44
N ASN A 141 -11.97 -3.90 -10.73
CA ASN A 141 -11.02 -4.23 -11.78
C ASN A 141 -10.24 -3.00 -12.28
N SER A 142 -9.29 -3.20 -13.20
CA SER A 142 -8.43 -2.14 -13.71
C SER A 142 -9.19 -1.02 -14.42
N ASP A 143 -10.27 -1.35 -15.14
CA ASP A 143 -11.08 -0.37 -15.89
C ASP A 143 -11.93 0.48 -14.94
N GLU A 144 -12.51 -0.14 -13.91
CA GLU A 144 -13.23 0.55 -12.84
C GLU A 144 -12.30 1.50 -12.08
N LEU A 145 -11.07 1.07 -11.78
CA LEU A 145 -10.07 1.94 -11.14
C LEU A 145 -9.69 3.12 -12.03
N VAL A 146 -9.44 2.91 -13.33
CA VAL A 146 -9.19 3.99 -14.29
C VAL A 146 -10.38 4.95 -14.32
N ALA A 147 -11.61 4.44 -14.38
CA ALA A 147 -12.80 5.28 -14.34
C ALA A 147 -12.88 6.13 -13.07
N LEU A 148 -12.52 5.60 -11.90
CA LEU A 148 -12.46 6.37 -10.64
C LEU A 148 -11.39 7.46 -10.66
N LEU A 149 -10.22 7.18 -11.23
CA LEU A 149 -9.11 8.14 -11.29
C LEU A 149 -9.35 9.26 -12.32
N PHE A 150 -10.07 8.96 -13.40
CA PHE A 150 -10.36 9.88 -14.49
C PHE A 150 -11.79 10.42 -14.47
N GLN A 151 -12.59 10.09 -13.45
CA GLN A 151 -13.87 10.75 -13.21
C GLN A 151 -13.59 12.24 -13.04
N ARG A 152 -13.83 13.00 -14.11
CA ARG A 152 -13.84 14.46 -14.07
C ARG A 152 -14.86 14.85 -13.02
N ARG A 153 -14.42 15.61 -12.02
CA ARG A 153 -15.35 16.41 -11.22
C ARG A 153 -15.98 17.40 -12.19
N ASN A 154 -17.20 17.11 -12.62
CA ASN A 154 -18.08 18.16 -13.14
C ASN A 154 -18.37 19.16 -12.02
#